data_AF-A0A5J4Q539-F1
#
_entry.id   AF-A0A5J4Q539-F1
#
_cell.length_a   1.000
_cell.length_b   1.000
_cell.length_c   1.000
_cell.angle_alpha   90.00
_cell.angle_beta   90.00
_cell.angle_gamma   90.00
#
_symmetry.space_group_name_H-M   'P 1'
#
loop_
_entity.id
_entity.type
_entity.pdbx_description
1 polymer ?
#
loop_
_entity_poly.entity_id
_entity_poly.type
_entity_poly.pdbx_seq_one_letter_code
_entity_poly.pdbx_strand_id
1 'polypeptide(L)' 'MHNLKANFDKMLDICKQFGKEFTHEQGNIPPCGVVPRFSDLEVIALSLTAETLSIDRENLLLIKLSTIIKMIFHF' A
#
# COMPACT_ATOMS: atom_id res chain seq x y z
N MET A 1 -18.63 -4.82 -2.37
CA MET A 1 -17.38 -4.76 -1.56
C MET A 1 -16.76 -3.38 -1.72
N HIS A 2 -16.98 -2.45 -0.79
CA HIS A 2 -16.55 -1.04 -0.93
C HIS A 2 -15.58 -0.57 0.17
N ASN A 3 -15.07 -1.47 1.00
CA ASN A 3 -14.14 -1.09 2.07
C ASN A 3 -12.70 -1.07 1.54
N LEU A 4 -12.19 0.14 1.30
CA LEU A 4 -10.84 0.38 0.79
C LEU A 4 -9.76 -0.24 1.69
N LYS A 5 -9.92 -0.17 3.02
CA LYS A 5 -8.97 -0.78 3.96
C LYS A 5 -8.95 -2.31 3.85
N ALA A 6 -10.12 -2.95 3.78
CA ALA A 6 -10.20 -4.40 3.68
C ALA A 6 -9.63 -4.93 2.35
N ASN A 7 -9.80 -4.18 1.26
CA ASN A 7 -9.21 -4.52 -0.03
C ASN A 7 -7.69 -4.31 -0.02
N PHE A 8 -7.22 -3.22 0.59
CA PHE A 8 -5.80 -2.95 0.78
C PHE A 8 -5.13 -4.05 1.62
N ASP A 9 -5.71 -4.43 2.75
CA ASP A 9 -5.15 -5.47 3.64
C ASP A 9 -5.00 -6.81 2.87
N LYS A 10 -5.97 -7.15 2.00
CA LYS A 10 -5.91 -8.34 1.14
C LYS A 10 -4.83 -8.25 0.06
N MET A 11 -4.73 -7.09 -0.61
CA MET A 11 -3.70 -6.89 -1.63
C MET A 11 -2.31 -6.88 -1.01
N LEU A 12 -2.15 -6.32 0.19
CA LEU A 12 -0.90 -6.32 0.92
C LEU A 12 -0.48 -7.74 1.30
N ASP A 13 -1.41 -8.58 1.73
CA ASP A 13 -1.13 -9.99 2.03
C ASP A 13 -0.62 -10.73 0.78
N ILE A 14 -1.28 -10.51 -0.37
CA ILE A 14 -0.83 -11.03 -1.67
C ILE A 14 0.57 -10.52 -2.00
N CYS A 15 0.80 -9.21 -1.95
CA CYS A 15 2.10 -8.60 -2.22
C CYS A 15 3.20 -9.15 -1.31
N LYS A 16 2.91 -9.43 -0.03
CA LYS A 16 3.85 -10.09 0.89
C LYS A 16 4.15 -11.52 0.52
N GLN A 17 3.17 -12.29 0.05
CA GLN A 17 3.39 -13.66 -0.39
C GLN A 17 4.33 -13.72 -1.62
N PHE A 18 4.14 -12.82 -2.59
CA PHE A 18 4.96 -12.76 -3.80
C PHE A 18 6.29 -12.00 -3.62
N GLY A 19 6.32 -11.01 -2.75
CA GLY A 19 7.45 -10.10 -2.57
C GLY A 19 8.54 -10.60 -1.61
N LYS A 20 8.32 -11.72 -0.91
CA LYS A 20 9.25 -12.27 0.09
C LYS A 20 10.67 -12.50 -0.40
N GLU A 21 10.85 -12.83 -1.68
CA GLU A 21 12.17 -13.06 -2.27
C GLU A 21 12.87 -11.75 -2.65
N PHE A 22 12.10 -10.67 -2.86
CA PHE A 22 12.59 -9.38 -3.37
C PHE A 22 12.74 -8.31 -2.29
N THR A 23 12.22 -8.58 -1.09
CA THR A 23 12.11 -7.58 -0.02
C THR A 23 12.58 -8.16 1.31
N HIS A 24 13.15 -7.29 2.16
CA HIS A 24 13.53 -7.67 3.52
C HIS A 24 12.30 -7.76 4.43
N GLU A 25 12.49 -8.11 5.71
CA GLU A 25 11.44 -8.29 6.72
C GLU A 25 10.43 -7.13 6.82
N GLN A 26 10.81 -5.89 6.47
CA GLN A 26 9.89 -4.73 6.45
C GLN A 26 9.12 -4.55 5.14
N GLY A 27 9.27 -5.45 4.15
CA GLY A 27 8.63 -5.32 2.84
C GLY A 27 9.26 -4.26 1.95
N ASN A 28 10.52 -3.91 2.20
CA ASN A 28 11.31 -3.00 1.38
C ASN A 28 12.32 -3.77 0.54
N ILE A 29 12.49 -3.37 -0.71
CA ILE A 29 13.61 -3.78 -1.55
C ILE A 29 14.90 -3.27 -0.86
N PRO A 30 16.01 -4.02 -0.87
CA PRO A 30 17.24 -3.63 -0.18
C PRO A 30 17.59 -2.15 -0.45
N PRO A 31 17.61 -1.29 0.58
CA PRO A 31 17.55 0.15 0.36
C PRO A 31 18.90 0.71 -0.09
N CYS A 32 18.85 1.59 -1.09
CA CYS A 32 19.96 2.47 -1.45
C CYS A 32 19.79 3.83 -0.73
N GLY A 33 19.77 3.84 0.61
CA GLY A 33 19.66 5.09 1.41
C GLY A 33 18.60 5.07 2.51
N VAL A 34 17.90 6.20 2.71
CA VAL A 34 16.93 6.39 3.79
C VAL A 34 15.70 5.52 3.56
N VAL A 35 15.32 4.73 4.56
CA VAL A 35 14.11 3.89 4.51
C VAL A 35 12.87 4.78 4.56
N PRO A 36 12.00 4.76 3.54
CA PRO A 36 10.75 5.53 3.55
C PRO A 36 9.77 5.01 4.62
N ARG A 37 8.84 5.86 5.06
CA ARG A 37 7.81 5.47 6.04
C ARG A 37 6.78 4.48 5.49
N PHE A 38 6.63 4.43 4.17
CA PHE A 38 5.73 3.54 3.46
C PHE A 38 6.58 2.57 2.66
N SER A 39 6.34 1.27 2.85
CA SER A 39 7.18 0.24 2.25
C SER A 39 6.89 0.03 0.77
N ASP A 40 7.87 -0.50 0.04
CA ASP A 40 7.71 -0.78 -1.40
C ASP A 40 6.50 -1.70 -1.67
N LEU A 41 6.30 -2.73 -0.84
CA LEU A 41 5.12 -3.60 -0.95
C LEU A 41 3.81 -2.89 -0.62
N GLU A 42 3.80 -1.95 0.33
CA GLU A 42 2.61 -1.16 0.61
C GLU A 42 2.27 -0.22 -0.56
N VAL A 43 3.27 0.37 -1.24
CA VAL A 43 3.06 1.17 -2.45
C VAL A 43 2.42 0.31 -3.55
N ILE A 44 2.97 -0.88 -3.79
CA ILE A 44 2.47 -1.79 -4.82
C ILE A 44 1.03 -2.24 -4.50
N ALA A 45 0.78 -2.67 -3.27
CA ALA A 45 -0.54 -3.09 -2.82
C ALA A 45 -1.58 -1.96 -2.94
N LEU A 46 -1.17 -0.73 -2.66
CA LEU A 46 -2.00 0.45 -2.80
C LEU A 46 -2.38 0.72 -4.26
N SER A 47 -1.43 0.65 -5.18
CA SER A 47 -1.67 0.82 -6.62
C SER A 47 -2.63 -0.25 -7.15
N LEU A 48 -2.43 -1.52 -6.79
CA LEU A 48 -3.33 -2.63 -7.17
C LEU A 48 -4.75 -2.44 -6.61
N THR A 49 -4.85 -1.92 -5.38
CA THR A 49 -6.14 -1.64 -4.75
C THR A 49 -6.85 -0.49 -5.44
N ALA A 50 -6.13 0.55 -5.85
CA ALA A 50 -6.68 1.67 -6.60
C ALA A 50 -7.25 1.22 -7.94
N GLU A 51 -6.50 0.38 -8.67
CA GLU A 51 -6.93 -0.20 -9.94
C GLU A 51 -8.17 -1.10 -9.76
N THR A 52 -8.18 -1.97 -8.75
CA THR A 52 -9.34 -2.83 -8.44
C THR A 52 -10.60 -2.03 -8.11
N LEU A 53 -10.44 -0.84 -7.51
CA LEU A 53 -11.54 0.07 -7.19
C LEU A 53 -11.86 1.05 -8.32
N SER A 54 -11.19 0.91 -9.48
CA SER A 54 -11.32 1.80 -10.63
C SER A 54 -11.10 3.28 -10.28
N ILE A 55 -10.19 3.54 -9.32
CA ILE A 55 -9.79 4.90 -8.92
C ILE A 55 -8.75 5.37 -9.93
N ASP A 56 -9.24 5.96 -11.02
CA ASP A 56 -8.42 6.43 -12.14
C ASP A 56 -7.70 7.77 -11.85
N ARG A 57 -8.17 8.51 -10.85
CA ARG A 57 -7.65 9.84 -10.51
C ARG A 57 -6.75 9.76 -9.28
N GLU A 58 -5.46 10.02 -9.47
CA GLU A 58 -4.47 10.11 -8.38
C GLU A 58 -4.93 11.05 -7.25
N ASN A 59 -5.55 12.19 -7.60
CA ASN A 59 -6.07 13.14 -6.61
C ASN A 59 -7.19 12.52 -5.73
N LEU A 60 -8.05 11.69 -6.31
CA LEU A 60 -9.10 10.99 -5.55
C LEU A 60 -8.51 9.90 -4.65
N LEU A 61 -7.47 9.22 -5.13
CA LEU A 61 -6.73 8.24 -4.34
C LEU A 61 -6.06 8.89 -3.14
N LEU A 62 -5.35 10.01 -3.33
CA LEU A 62 -4.68 10.76 -2.27
C LEU A 62 -5.67 11.33 -1.23
N ILE A 63 -6.84 11.81 -1.64
CA ILE A 63 -7.90 12.27 -0.73
C ILE A 63 -8.42 11.10 0.12
N LYS A 64 -8.72 9.96 -0.50
CA LYS A 64 -9.18 8.75 0.20
C LYS A 64 -8.09 8.18 1.14
N LEU A 65 -6.83 8.25 0.71
CA LEU A 65 -5.68 7.87 1.51
C LEU A 65 -5.48 8.79 2.70
N SER A 66 -5.66 10.11 2.57
CA SER A 66 -5.54 11.02 3.73
C SER A 66 -6.46 10.59 4.88
N THR A 67 -7.66 10.10 4.57
CA THR A 67 -8.61 9.54 5.54
C THR A 67 -8.13 8.22 6.14
N ILE A 68 -7.52 7.35 5.34
CA ILE A 68 -7.06 6.02 5.77
C ILE A 68 -5.71 6.07 6.49
N ILE A 69 -4.78 6.88 6.01
CA ILE A 69 -3.48 7.13 6.63
C ILE A 69 -3.71 7.71 8.02
N LYS A 70 -4.70 8.58 8.25
CA LYS A 70 -5.09 9.00 9.62
C LYS A 70 -5.62 7.86 10.50
N MET A 71 -6.27 6.85 9.92
CA MET A 71 -6.76 5.68 10.66
C MET A 71 -5.68 4.60 10.88
N ILE A 72 -4.71 4.48 9.98
CA ILE A 72 -3.65 3.45 10.01
C ILE A 72 -2.39 3.97 10.72
N PHE A 73 -2.04 5.22 10.49
CA PHE A 73 -0.94 5.94 11.11
C PHE A 73 -1.52 7.02 12.02
N HIS A 74 -1.50 6.73 13.32
CA HIS A 74 -1.92 7.65 14.37
C HIS A 74 -1.11 8.96 14.25
N PHE A 75 -1.69 9.97 13.61
CA PHE A 75 -1.24 11.37 13.63
C PHE A 75 -2.09 12.14 14.63
#